data_AF-A0A7X2ZX73-F1
#
_entry.id   AF-A0A7X2ZX73-F1
#
_cell.length_a   1.000
_cell.length_b   1.000
_cell.length_c   1.000
_cell.angle_alpha   90.00
_cell.angle_beta   90.00
_cell.angle_gamma   90.00
#
_symmetry.space_group_name_H-M   'P 1'
#
loop_
_entity.id
_entity.type
_entity.pdbx_description
1 polymer ?
#
loop_
_entity_poly.entity_id
_entity_poly.type
_entity_poly.pdbx_seq_one_letter_code
_entity_poly.pdbx_strand_id
1 'polypeptide(L)'
;METKYEKLVDQLEEILAKNRDAEKGYKKAAENADSPSLKSYFQNKSRERAQFNNALKREMIASYDSIDDNSSFTGSIHRVWMDVKALFSADNDESMLEEAIRGDKAAVEEYDEVLEDSTLPVSIGTLIREQKTKIRTDLNRIKSLEDLD
;
A
#
# COMPACT_ATOMS: atom_id res chain seq x y z
N MET A 1 -11.80 5.59 25.66
CA MET A 1 -12.02 4.18 25.30
C MET A 1 -12.39 4.21 23.84
N GLU A 2 -11.50 3.71 22.98
CA GLU A 2 -11.70 3.76 21.54
C GLU A 2 -12.86 2.84 21.15
N THR A 3 -13.74 3.36 20.33
CA THR A 3 -14.89 2.65 19.78
C THR A 3 -14.42 1.63 18.72
N LYS A 4 -15.14 0.51 18.53
CA LYS A 4 -14.84 -0.43 17.43
C LYS A 4 -14.84 0.26 16.06
N TYR A 5 -15.67 1.30 15.92
CA TYR A 5 -15.75 2.11 14.72
C TYR A 5 -14.51 2.99 14.52
N GLU A 6 -14.05 3.65 15.58
CA GLU A 6 -12.82 4.47 15.55
C GLU A 6 -11.64 3.59 15.13
N LYS A 7 -11.47 2.44 15.78
CA LYS A 7 -10.44 1.46 15.43
C LYS A 7 -10.45 1.03 13.96
N LEU A 8 -11.62 0.85 13.37
CA LEU A 8 -11.73 0.47 11.97
C LEU A 8 -11.36 1.63 11.03
N VAL A 9 -11.84 2.85 11.33
CA VAL A 9 -11.47 4.04 10.56
C VAL A 9 -9.94 4.21 10.58
N ASP A 10 -9.33 4.02 11.74
CA ASP A 10 -7.88 4.09 11.95
C ASP A 10 -7.10 3.06 11.12
N GLN A 11 -7.60 1.83 11.09
CA GLN A 11 -7.06 0.77 10.24
C GLN A 11 -7.11 1.16 8.76
N LEU A 12 -8.20 1.76 8.30
CA LEU A 12 -8.36 2.17 6.90
C LEU A 12 -7.52 3.42 6.56
N GLU A 13 -7.40 4.38 7.48
CA GLU A 13 -6.50 5.53 7.35
C GLU A 13 -5.04 5.09 7.21
N GLU A 14 -4.64 4.02 7.91
CA GLU A 14 -3.30 3.47 7.72
C GLU A 14 -3.11 2.83 6.34
N ILE A 15 -4.12 2.13 5.80
CA ILE A 15 -4.05 1.66 4.41
C ILE A 15 -3.89 2.84 3.44
N LEU A 16 -4.57 3.97 3.69
CA LEU A 16 -4.35 5.19 2.91
C LEU A 16 -2.92 5.70 3.07
N ALA A 17 -2.38 5.78 4.28
CA ALA A 17 -1.00 6.24 4.53
C ALA A 17 0.03 5.35 3.80
N LYS A 18 -0.07 4.03 3.95
CA LYS A 18 0.82 3.07 3.28
C LYS A 18 0.74 3.17 1.75
N ASN A 19 -0.44 3.34 1.17
CA ASN A 19 -0.55 3.55 -0.27
C ASN A 19 0.12 4.85 -0.73
N ARG A 20 0.07 5.95 0.05
CA ARG A 20 0.79 7.20 -0.28
C ARG A 20 2.31 7.01 -0.20
N ASP A 21 2.78 6.27 0.79
CA ASP A 21 4.21 6.05 0.95
C ASP A 21 4.75 5.07 -0.09
N ALA A 22 3.99 4.03 -0.44
CA ALA A 22 4.30 3.17 -1.57
C ALA A 22 4.29 3.96 -2.90
N GLU A 23 3.31 4.84 -3.14
CA GLU A 23 3.28 5.72 -4.32
C GLU A 23 4.57 6.53 -4.45
N LYS A 24 5.01 7.17 -3.35
CA LYS A 24 6.25 7.96 -3.29
C LYS A 24 7.49 7.08 -3.48
N GLY A 25 7.53 5.93 -2.82
CA GLY A 25 8.63 4.97 -2.93
C GLY A 25 8.80 4.50 -4.37
N TYR A 26 7.72 4.04 -5.01
CA TYR A 26 7.73 3.65 -6.41
C TYR A 26 8.08 4.79 -7.36
N LYS A 27 7.58 6.00 -7.11
CA LYS A 27 7.96 7.16 -7.91
C LYS A 27 9.47 7.41 -7.81
N LYS A 28 10.03 7.32 -6.60
CA LYS A 28 11.46 7.47 -6.37
C LYS A 28 12.25 6.34 -7.03
N ALA A 29 11.84 5.09 -6.89
CA ALA A 29 12.49 3.97 -7.56
C ALA A 29 12.51 4.15 -9.09
N ALA A 30 11.41 4.62 -9.69
CA ALA A 30 11.37 4.94 -11.11
C ALA A 30 12.33 6.06 -11.53
N GLU A 31 12.57 7.06 -10.68
CA GLU A 31 13.49 8.15 -10.97
C GLU A 31 14.95 7.67 -11.02
N ASN A 32 15.31 6.68 -10.19
CA ASN A 32 16.70 6.20 -10.02
C ASN A 32 16.98 4.88 -10.73
N ALA A 33 15.95 4.19 -11.24
CA ALA A 33 16.13 2.97 -12.01
C ALA A 33 16.87 3.22 -13.32
N ASP A 34 17.89 2.38 -13.58
CA ASP A 34 18.69 2.41 -14.80
C ASP A 34 18.00 1.65 -15.93
N SER A 35 17.40 0.49 -15.62
CA SER A 35 16.68 -0.32 -16.59
C SER A 35 15.38 0.36 -17.04
N PRO A 36 15.17 0.56 -18.35
CA PRO A 36 13.92 1.12 -18.87
C PRO A 36 12.68 0.29 -18.50
N SER A 37 12.81 -1.03 -18.37
CA SER A 37 11.71 -1.91 -17.99
C SER A 37 11.33 -1.74 -16.53
N LEU A 38 12.31 -1.65 -15.62
CA LEU A 38 12.06 -1.40 -14.19
C LEU A 38 11.55 0.01 -13.94
N LYS A 39 12.06 1.00 -14.67
CA LYS A 39 11.51 2.36 -14.66
C LYS A 39 10.02 2.38 -15.00
N SER A 40 9.63 1.69 -16.08
CA SER A 40 8.23 1.56 -16.47
C SER A 40 7.41 0.81 -15.42
N TYR A 41 7.95 -0.28 -14.87
CA TYR A 41 7.32 -1.05 -13.81
C TYR A 41 7.02 -0.19 -12.58
N PHE A 42 8.01 0.51 -12.04
CA PHE A 42 7.85 1.36 -10.86
C PHE A 42 6.89 2.54 -11.13
N GLN A 43 6.90 3.14 -12.33
CA GLN A 43 5.91 4.17 -12.69
C GLN A 43 4.48 3.62 -12.69
N ASN A 44 4.27 2.40 -13.20
CA ASN A 44 2.97 1.75 -13.17
C ASN A 44 2.52 1.49 -11.73
N LYS A 45 3.43 1.01 -10.88
CA LYS A 45 3.15 0.75 -9.46
C LYS A 45 2.81 2.02 -8.69
N SER A 46 3.53 3.11 -8.92
CA SER A 46 3.21 4.43 -8.34
C SER A 46 1.77 4.87 -8.69
N ARG A 47 1.40 4.79 -9.97
CA ARG A 47 0.03 5.12 -10.42
C ARG A 47 -1.04 4.20 -9.81
N GLU A 48 -0.75 2.91 -9.71
CA GLU A 48 -1.65 1.92 -9.12
C GLU A 48 -1.92 2.23 -7.64
N ARG A 49 -0.88 2.53 -6.86
CA ARG A 49 -1.00 2.92 -5.45
C ARG A 49 -1.80 4.21 -5.25
N ALA A 50 -1.63 5.19 -6.14
CA ALA A 50 -2.43 6.41 -6.15
C ALA A 50 -3.93 6.11 -6.43
N GLN A 51 -4.20 5.22 -7.39
CA GLN A 51 -5.57 4.79 -7.72
C GLN A 51 -6.24 4.07 -6.55
N PHE A 52 -5.50 3.19 -5.86
CA PHE A 52 -5.97 2.50 -4.66
C PHE A 52 -6.38 3.47 -3.56
N ASN A 53 -5.54 4.48 -3.32
CA ASN A 53 -5.81 5.53 -2.34
C ASN A 53 -7.10 6.29 -2.64
N ASN A 54 -7.24 6.73 -3.90
CA ASN A 54 -8.39 7.50 -4.34
C ASN A 54 -9.69 6.71 -4.28
N ALA A 55 -9.66 5.43 -4.67
CA ALA A 55 -10.81 4.54 -4.56
C ALA A 55 -11.21 4.33 -3.10
N LEU A 56 -10.23 4.06 -2.22
CA LEU A 56 -10.50 3.79 -0.81
C LEU A 56 -11.01 5.05 -0.09
N LYS A 57 -10.37 6.21 -0.29
CA LYS A 57 -10.84 7.48 0.30
C LYS A 57 -12.28 7.79 -0.12
N ARG A 58 -12.62 7.56 -1.39
CA ARG A 58 -13.99 7.78 -1.89
C ARG A 58 -14.99 6.85 -1.22
N GLU A 59 -14.67 5.56 -1.13
CA GLU A 59 -15.58 4.57 -0.52
C GLU A 59 -15.76 4.81 0.98
N MET A 60 -14.69 5.21 1.66
CA MET A 60 -14.70 5.60 3.07
C MET A 60 -15.63 6.80 3.29
N ILE A 61 -15.55 7.87 2.48
CA ILE A 61 -16.46 9.02 2.57
C ILE A 61 -17.91 8.59 2.35
N ALA A 62 -18.17 7.74 1.35
CA ALA A 62 -19.52 7.27 1.03
C ALA A 62 -20.11 6.33 2.10
N SER A 63 -19.26 5.54 2.77
CA SER A 63 -19.70 4.55 3.77
C SER A 63 -19.87 5.12 5.17
N TYR A 64 -19.20 6.24 5.48
CA TYR A 64 -19.07 6.72 6.85
C TYR A 64 -19.63 8.12 7.12
N ASP A 65 -20.08 8.86 6.11
CA ASP A 65 -20.74 10.19 6.21
C ASP A 65 -20.01 11.27 7.04
N SER A 66 -18.87 10.96 7.67
CA SER A 66 -18.33 11.71 8.81
C SER A 66 -16.82 11.54 9.06
N ILE A 67 -16.04 11.09 8.08
CA ILE A 67 -14.57 11.17 8.23
C ILE A 67 -14.20 12.64 8.19
N ASP A 68 -13.95 13.18 9.37
CA ASP A 68 -13.47 14.54 9.56
C ASP A 68 -12.07 14.62 8.94
N ASP A 69 -11.88 15.45 7.91
CA ASP A 69 -10.58 15.67 7.26
C ASP A 69 -9.50 16.18 8.27
N ASN A 70 -9.90 16.54 9.50
CA ASN A 70 -9.04 16.99 10.60
C ASN A 70 -8.72 15.91 11.67
N SER A 71 -8.99 14.62 11.44
CA SER A 71 -8.56 13.56 12.34
C SER A 71 -7.01 13.56 12.47
N SER A 72 -6.53 14.20 13.53
CA SER A 72 -5.13 14.14 13.96
C SER A 72 -4.90 12.78 14.61
N PHE A 73 -4.73 11.77 13.77
CA PHE A 73 -4.59 10.39 14.20
C PHE A 73 -3.21 10.10 14.80
N THR A 74 -3.17 9.40 15.94
CA THR A 74 -1.95 9.07 16.71
C THR A 74 -1.82 7.57 17.00
N GLY A 75 -2.62 6.72 16.35
CA GLY A 75 -2.60 5.27 16.54
C GLY A 75 -1.21 4.72 16.27
N SER A 76 -0.52 4.38 17.35
CA SER A 76 0.83 3.84 17.33
C SER A 76 0.76 2.35 17.04
N ILE A 77 0.42 1.98 15.80
CA ILE A 77 0.64 0.62 15.35
C ILE A 77 2.08 0.57 14.81
N HIS A 78 2.94 -0.19 15.49
CA HIS A 78 4.31 -0.45 15.04
C HIS A 78 4.26 -1.31 13.77
N ARG A 79 4.01 -0.69 12.61
CA ARG A 79 3.95 -1.40 11.32
C ARG A 79 5.20 -1.19 10.49
N VAL A 80 5.51 -2.18 9.67
CA VAL A 80 6.58 -2.12 8.68
C VAL A 80 6.03 -1.41 7.44
N TRP A 81 6.65 -0.29 7.07
CA TRP A 81 6.29 0.48 5.88
C TRP A 81 7.36 0.28 4.80
N MET A 82 7.04 0.66 3.56
CA MET A 82 8.07 0.76 2.52
C MET A 82 9.10 1.78 2.97
N ASP A 83 10.37 1.37 3.05
CA ASP A 83 11.44 2.27 3.48
C ASP A 83 11.88 3.10 2.29
N VAL A 84 11.15 4.21 2.09
CA VAL A 84 11.46 5.16 1.04
C VAL A 84 12.90 5.65 1.16
N LYS A 85 13.47 5.78 2.38
CA LYS A 85 14.88 6.18 2.54
C LYS A 85 15.83 5.11 2.02
N ALA A 86 15.53 3.84 2.24
CA ALA A 86 16.30 2.74 1.64
C ALA A 86 16.30 2.82 0.10
N LEU A 87 15.17 3.21 -0.52
CA LEU A 87 15.12 3.48 -1.98
C LEU A 87 15.95 4.69 -2.41
N PHE A 88 16.22 5.67 -1.53
CA PHE A 88 17.13 6.78 -1.82
C PHE A 88 18.60 6.37 -1.77
N SER A 89 18.94 5.38 -0.93
CA SER A 89 20.31 4.87 -0.77
C SER A 89 20.57 3.56 -1.53
N ALA A 90 19.60 3.09 -2.32
CA ALA A 90 19.75 1.89 -3.11
C ALA A 90 20.79 2.11 -4.22
N ASP A 91 21.78 1.23 -4.28
CA ASP A 91 22.93 1.38 -5.17
C ASP A 91 22.70 0.76 -6.57
N ASN A 92 21.61 0.00 -6.74
CA ASN A 92 21.26 -0.64 -8.01
C ASN A 92 19.76 -1.00 -8.12
N ASP A 93 19.35 -1.36 -9.33
CA ASP A 93 18.00 -1.78 -9.70
C ASP A 93 17.46 -2.97 -8.88
N GLU A 94 18.30 -3.94 -8.55
CA GLU A 94 17.96 -5.13 -7.78
C GLU A 94 17.55 -4.75 -6.34
N SER A 95 18.39 -3.97 -5.66
CA SER A 95 18.12 -3.49 -4.29
C SER A 95 16.86 -2.62 -4.21
N MET A 96 16.57 -1.81 -5.24
CA MET A 96 15.30 -1.08 -5.32
C MET A 96 14.09 -2.01 -5.48
N LEU A 97 14.23 -3.08 -6.26
CA LEU A 97 13.17 -4.07 -6.46
C LEU A 97 12.92 -4.89 -5.20
N GLU A 98 13.98 -5.32 -4.50
CA GLU A 98 13.89 -6.04 -3.23
C GLU A 98 13.15 -5.22 -2.16
N GLU A 99 13.49 -3.94 -2.04
CA GLU A 99 12.83 -3.03 -1.10
C GLU A 99 11.34 -2.83 -1.45
N ALA A 100 11.04 -2.70 -2.74
CA ALA A 100 9.67 -2.64 -3.21
C ALA A 100 8.88 -3.92 -2.89
N ILE A 101 9.47 -5.11 -3.09
CA ILE A 101 8.89 -6.41 -2.75
C ILE A 101 8.64 -6.50 -1.24
N ARG A 102 9.59 -6.06 -0.42
CA ARG A 102 9.45 -6.02 1.05
C ARG A 102 8.27 -5.16 1.46
N GLY A 103 8.17 -3.95 0.92
CA GLY A 103 7.05 -3.04 1.15
C GLY A 103 5.70 -3.63 0.72
N ASP A 104 5.65 -4.31 -0.42
CA ASP A 104 4.43 -4.97 -0.91
C ASP A 104 3.98 -6.15 -0.04
N LYS A 105 4.91 -6.96 0.47
CA LYS A 105 4.60 -8.05 1.42
C LYS A 105 4.00 -7.48 2.71
N ALA A 106 4.61 -6.42 3.26
CA ALA A 106 4.11 -5.70 4.42
C ALA A 106 2.84 -4.86 4.13
N ALA A 107 2.43 -4.70 2.88
CA ALA A 107 1.10 -4.17 2.57
C ALA A 107 0.08 -5.30 2.61
N VAL A 108 0.41 -6.49 2.09
CA VAL A 108 -0.51 -7.63 2.04
C VAL A 108 -0.93 -8.11 3.43
N GLU A 109 0.00 -8.18 4.39
CA GLU A 109 -0.27 -8.58 5.77
C GLU A 109 -1.30 -7.66 6.43
N GLU A 110 -1.11 -6.35 6.30
CA GLU A 110 -2.02 -5.35 6.87
C GLU A 110 -3.38 -5.35 6.20
N TYR A 111 -3.43 -5.59 4.89
CA TYR A 111 -4.71 -5.78 4.20
C TYR A 111 -5.43 -7.03 4.73
N ASP A 112 -4.72 -8.09 5.11
CA ASP A 112 -5.35 -9.24 5.77
C ASP A 112 -5.91 -8.85 7.15
N GLU A 113 -5.15 -8.12 7.98
CA GLU A 113 -5.60 -7.66 9.30
C GLU A 113 -6.89 -6.81 9.23
N VAL A 114 -6.98 -5.87 8.27
CA VAL A 114 -8.18 -5.06 8.09
C VAL A 114 -9.38 -5.92 7.68
N LEU A 115 -9.16 -6.93 6.85
CA LEU A 115 -10.23 -7.82 6.37
C LEU A 115 -10.76 -8.78 7.44
N GLU A 116 -10.07 -8.93 8.57
CA GLU A 116 -10.54 -9.69 9.72
C GLU A 116 -11.54 -8.89 10.59
N ASP A 117 -11.64 -7.57 10.41
CA ASP A 117 -12.59 -6.77 11.19
C ASP A 117 -14.04 -7.02 10.73
N SER A 118 -14.82 -7.66 11.61
CA SER A 118 -16.24 -7.98 11.38
C SER A 118 -17.15 -6.76 11.20
N THR A 119 -16.69 -5.55 11.57
CA THR A 119 -17.43 -4.30 11.42
C THR A 119 -17.18 -3.60 10.09
N LEU A 120 -16.29 -4.17 9.26
CA LEU A 120 -15.94 -3.66 7.94
C LEU A 120 -17.15 -3.69 6.99
N PRO A 121 -17.56 -2.55 6.42
CA PRO A 121 -18.57 -2.49 5.38
C PRO A 121 -18.22 -3.38 4.20
N VAL A 122 -19.22 -4.07 3.64
CA VAL A 122 -19.02 -5.04 2.54
C VAL A 122 -18.35 -4.41 1.32
N SER A 123 -18.69 -3.16 0.99
CA SER A 123 -18.12 -2.44 -0.15
C SER A 123 -16.64 -2.13 0.05
N ILE A 124 -16.26 -1.58 1.21
CA ILE A 124 -14.85 -1.36 1.57
C ILE A 124 -14.10 -2.68 1.59
N GLY A 125 -14.66 -3.73 2.22
CA GLY A 125 -14.03 -5.04 2.25
C GLY A 125 -13.83 -5.66 0.86
N THR A 126 -14.71 -5.38 -0.10
CA THR A 126 -14.53 -5.80 -1.49
C THR A 126 -13.35 -5.07 -2.12
N LEU A 127 -13.30 -3.75 -1.98
CA LEU A 127 -12.22 -2.92 -2.51
C LEU A 127 -10.84 -3.31 -1.93
N ILE A 128 -10.74 -3.52 -0.61
CA ILE A 128 -9.51 -3.96 0.05
C ILE A 128 -9.07 -5.34 -0.49
N ARG A 129 -9.99 -6.29 -0.70
CA ARG A 129 -9.66 -7.60 -1.30
C ARG A 129 -9.14 -7.49 -2.72
N GLU A 130 -9.73 -6.63 -3.55
CA GLU A 130 -9.29 -6.39 -4.94
C GLU A 130 -7.87 -5.84 -4.99
N GLN A 131 -7.60 -4.80 -4.20
CA GLN A 131 -6.27 -4.21 -4.07
C GLN A 131 -5.24 -5.22 -3.56
N LYS A 132 -5.54 -5.97 -2.49
CA LYS A 132 -4.66 -7.03 -1.98
C LYS A 132 -4.35 -8.09 -3.03
N THR A 133 -5.37 -8.52 -3.78
CA THR A 133 -5.22 -9.54 -4.83
C THR A 133 -4.32 -9.04 -5.95
N LYS A 134 -4.44 -7.75 -6.29
CA LYS A 134 -3.57 -7.11 -7.28
C LYS A 134 -2.11 -7.14 -6.80
N ILE A 135 -1.83 -6.65 -5.60
CA ILE A 135 -0.47 -6.64 -5.01
C ILE A 135 0.12 -8.07 -4.96
N ARG A 136 -0.66 -9.06 -4.52
CA ARG A 136 -0.23 -10.48 -4.52
C ARG A 136 0.11 -11.00 -5.92
N THR A 137 -0.69 -10.62 -6.91
CA THR A 137 -0.45 -11.02 -8.32
C THR A 137 0.87 -10.43 -8.82
N ASP A 138 1.16 -9.18 -8.48
CA ASP A 138 2.39 -8.52 -8.88
C ASP A 138 3.62 -9.11 -8.17
N LEU A 139 3.52 -9.39 -6.86
CA LEU A 139 4.55 -10.11 -6.11
C LEU A 139 4.87 -11.48 -6.72
N ASN A 140 3.85 -12.24 -7.11
CA ASN A 140 4.04 -13.54 -7.73
C ASN A 140 4.70 -13.44 -9.12
N ARG A 141 4.38 -12.39 -9.87
CA ARG A 141 4.99 -12.13 -11.17
C ARG A 141 6.49 -11.83 -11.03
N ILE A 142 6.90 -11.07 -10.02
CA ILE A 142 8.32 -10.77 -9.80
C ILE A 142 9.08 -12.04 -9.38
N LYS A 143 8.55 -12.82 -8.43
CA LYS A 143 9.16 -14.10 -8.04
C LYS A 143 9.38 -15.03 -9.23
N SER A 144 8.40 -15.12 -10.13
CA SER A 144 8.54 -15.96 -11.32
C SER A 144 9.60 -15.48 -12.31
N LEU A 145 10.04 -14.22 -12.21
CA LEU A 145 11.16 -13.70 -13.00
C LEU A 145 12.49 -13.99 -12.30
N GLU A 146 12.55 -13.89 -10.97
CA GLU A 146 13.73 -14.27 -10.17
C GLU A 146 14.06 -15.77 -10.27
N ASP A 147 13.05 -16.64 -10.35
CA ASP A 147 13.24 -18.09 -10.47
C ASP A 147 13.70 -18.55 -11.89
N LEU A 148 13.73 -17.65 -12.88
CA LEU A 148 14.08 -17.95 -14.28
C LEU A 148 15.50 -17.52 -14.68
N ASP A 149 16.23 -16.83 -13.79
CA ASP A 149 17.65 -16.45 -13.93
C ASP A 149 18.58 -17.39 -13.14
#